data_AF-A0A699UAT0-F1
#
_entry.id   AF-A0A699UAT0-F1
#
_cell.length_a   1.000
_cell.length_b   1.000
_cell.length_c   1.000
_cell.angle_alpha   90.00
_cell.angle_beta   90.00
_cell.angle_gamma   90.00
#
_symmetry.space_group_name_H-M   'P 1'
#
loop_
_entity.id
_entity.type
_entity.pdbx_description
1 polymer ?
#
loop_
_entity_poly.entity_id
_entity_poly.type
_entity_poly.pdbx_seq_one_letter_code
_entity_poly.pdbx_strand_id
1 'polypeptide(L)'
;MASELYWLGMRKGIARMVSECVVCQRQKYSTLASSGLLQPLELPEKVWDEVTMDFIDGLPKSEDFTLIFVVVDRLSKYAHFVPLRHPYTASTVAAIFMREVIRLHGVPKATVTDRDKKILGN
;
A
#
# COMPACT_ATOMS: atom_id res chain seq x y z
N MET A 1 19.54 7.67 41.42
CA MET A 1 18.16 8.19 41.58
C MET A 1 17.19 7.16 42.17
N ALA A 2 16.79 6.08 41.49
CA ALA A 2 15.98 5.02 42.15
C ALA A 2 16.78 4.22 43.22
N SER A 3 18.11 4.28 43.13
CA SER A 3 19.06 3.77 44.11
C SER A 3 19.22 4.66 45.36
N GLU A 4 18.62 5.87 45.38
CA GLU A 4 18.88 6.90 46.40
C GLU A 4 17.61 7.45 47.04
N LEU A 5 16.44 7.34 46.39
CA LEU A 5 15.17 7.89 46.88
C LEU A 5 14.00 6.93 46.65
N TYR A 6 13.14 6.80 47.66
CA TYR A 6 11.90 6.02 47.60
C TYR A 6 10.77 6.79 48.29
N TRP A 7 9.59 6.80 47.67
CA TRP A 7 8.37 7.29 48.29
C TRP A 7 7.16 6.44 47.88
N LEU A 8 6.13 6.47 48.73
CA LEU A 8 4.91 5.72 48.50
C LEU A 8 4.24 6.19 47.19
N GLY A 9 4.06 5.30 46.22
CA GLY A 9 3.44 5.61 44.93
C GLY A 9 4.37 6.17 43.85
N MET A 10 5.70 6.13 44.04
CA MET A 10 6.71 6.61 43.08
C MET A 10 6.46 6.14 41.63
N ARG A 11 6.21 4.85 41.41
CA ARG A 11 5.93 4.30 40.07
C ARG A 11 4.73 4.94 39.41
N LYS A 12 3.66 5.22 40.17
CA LYS A 12 2.43 5.85 39.66
C LYS A 12 2.68 7.31 39.26
N GLY A 13 3.48 8.03 40.06
CA GLY A 13 3.89 9.41 39.74
C GLY A 13 4.73 9.50 38.47
N ILE A 14 5.73 8.62 38.34
CA ILE A 14 6.57 8.54 37.13
C ILE A 14 5.74 8.16 35.91
N ALA A 15 4.86 7.15 36.03
CA ALA A 15 3.97 6.75 34.93
C ALA A 15 3.08 7.91 34.45
N ARG A 16 2.51 8.69 35.38
CA ARG A 16 1.71 9.88 35.05
C ARG A 16 2.54 10.94 34.32
N MET A 17 3.73 11.27 34.85
CA MET A 17 4.64 12.22 34.21
C MET A 17 5.00 11.81 32.79
N VAL A 18 5.29 10.52 32.56
CA VAL A 18 5.60 9.99 31.22
C VAL A 18 4.37 10.04 30.31
N SER A 19 3.17 9.77 30.83
CA SER A 19 1.92 9.86 30.05
C SER A 19 1.57 11.29 29.63
N GLU A 20 1.91 12.29 30.44
CA GLU A 20 1.64 13.72 30.19
C GLU A 20 2.76 14.40 29.37
N CYS A 21 3.94 13.78 29.27
CA CYS A 21 5.08 14.32 28.53
C CYS A 21 4.93 14.17 27.01
N VAL A 22 4.63 15.27 26.32
CA VAL A 22 4.45 15.33 24.86
C VAL A 22 5.67 14.80 24.08
N VAL A 23 6.89 15.10 24.53
CA VAL A 23 8.12 14.63 23.86
C VAL A 23 8.22 13.11 23.94
N CYS A 24 7.92 12.52 25.11
CA CYS A 24 7.90 11.07 25.28
C CYS A 24 6.80 10.42 24.44
N GLN A 25 5.60 10.99 24.39
CA GLN A 25 4.49 10.43 23.62
C GLN A 25 4.71 10.52 22.10
N ARG A 26 5.41 11.56 21.61
CA ARG A 26 5.71 11.71 20.17
C ARG A 26 6.85 10.83 19.69
N GLN A 27 7.87 10.61 20.52
CA GLN A 27 9.06 9.86 20.10
C GLN A 27 8.99 8.38 20.42
N LYS A 28 8.26 7.97 21.46
CA LYS A 28 8.11 6.55 21.74
C LYS A 28 7.04 5.95 20.85
N TYR A 29 7.42 4.93 20.09
CA TYR A 29 6.48 4.12 19.35
C TYR A 29 5.61 3.30 20.32
N SER A 30 4.36 3.06 19.94
CA SER A 30 3.49 2.14 20.68
C SER A 30 4.02 0.73 20.52
N THR A 31 4.21 0.02 21.64
CA THR A 31 4.52 -1.42 21.64
C THR A 31 3.26 -2.29 21.67
N LEU A 32 2.06 -1.67 21.66
CA LEU A 32 0.82 -2.42 21.53
C LEU A 32 0.72 -2.95 20.11
N ALA A 33 0.26 -4.20 19.98
CA ALA A 33 -0.14 -4.72 18.67
C ALA A 33 -1.17 -3.78 18.05
N SER A 34 -1.13 -3.63 16.73
CA SER A 34 -2.13 -2.84 16.01
C SER A 34 -3.53 -3.30 16.44
N SER A 35 -4.32 -2.38 16.99
CA SER A 35 -5.66 -2.71 17.44
C SER A 35 -6.55 -2.91 16.22
N GLY A 36 -6.84 -4.17 15.87
CA GLY A 36 -7.76 -4.52 14.81
C GLY A 36 -7.36 -5.79 14.07
N LEU A 37 -8.36 -6.57 13.67
CA LEU A 37 -8.17 -7.63 12.69
C LEU A 37 -8.02 -6.96 11.30
N LEU A 38 -7.18 -7.54 10.43
CA LEU A 38 -7.17 -7.15 9.03
C LEU A 38 -8.58 -7.36 8.47
N GLN A 39 -9.14 -6.32 7.85
CA GLN A 39 -10.41 -6.42 7.13
C GLN A 39 -10.10 -6.68 5.66
N PRO A 40 -10.20 -7.94 5.19
CA PRO A 40 -10.03 -8.24 3.78
C PRO A 40 -11.19 -7.62 3.00
N LEU A 41 -10.89 -7.12 1.81
CA LEU A 41 -11.90 -6.74 0.84
C LEU A 41 -12.70 -7.98 0.43
N GLU A 42 -14.00 -7.81 0.25
CA GLU A 42 -14.88 -8.89 -0.23
C GLU A 42 -14.36 -9.44 -1.56
N LEU A 43 -14.56 -10.74 -1.77
CA LEU A 43 -14.17 -11.41 -3.01
C LEU A 43 -15.21 -11.11 -4.09
N PRO A 44 -14.78 -10.78 -5.32
CA PRO A 44 -15.70 -10.62 -6.43
C PRO A 44 -16.31 -11.96 -6.85
N GLU A 45 -17.53 -11.92 -7.41
CA GLU A 45 -18.28 -13.11 -7.81
C GLU A 45 -17.82 -13.70 -9.16
N LYS A 46 -17.19 -12.88 -10.01
CA LYS A 46 -16.80 -13.25 -11.38
C LYS A 46 -15.35 -12.86 -11.66
N VAL A 47 -14.68 -13.69 -12.45
CA VAL A 47 -13.33 -13.41 -12.97
C VAL A 47 -13.38 -12.13 -13.81
N TRP A 48 -12.42 -11.23 -13.58
CA TRP A 48 -12.28 -9.92 -14.21
C TRP A 48 -13.31 -8.86 -13.83
N ASP A 49 -14.21 -9.13 -12.87
CA ASP A 49 -15.09 -8.09 -12.33
C ASP A 49 -14.30 -7.06 -11.51
N GLU A 50 -13.25 -7.50 -10.82
CA GLU A 50 -12.37 -6.62 -10.06
C GLU A 50 -10.91 -6.96 -10.26
N VAL A 51 -10.11 -5.92 -10.50
CA VAL A 51 -8.67 -6.06 -10.73
C VAL A 51 -7.87 -5.23 -9.75
N THR A 52 -6.65 -5.67 -9.45
CA THR A 52 -5.64 -4.86 -8.78
C THR A 52 -4.60 -4.40 -9.79
N MET A 53 -4.18 -3.13 -9.69
CA MET A 53 -3.10 -2.59 -10.52
C MET A 53 -1.90 -2.18 -9.66
N ASP A 54 -0.69 -2.44 -10.15
CA ASP A 54 0.57 -2.11 -9.47
C ASP A 54 1.71 -1.83 -10.49
N PHE A 55 2.79 -1.20 -10.03
CA PHE A 55 4.00 -0.94 -10.80
C PHE A 55 5.23 -1.49 -10.10
N ILE A 56 5.89 -2.43 -10.75
CA ILE A 56 7.23 -2.86 -10.34
C ILE A 56 8.24 -1.91 -11.00
N ASP A 57 8.79 -0.98 -10.23
CA ASP A 57 9.72 0.05 -10.69
C ASP A 57 11.14 -0.19 -10.15
N GLY A 58 12.13 0.51 -10.70
CA GLY A 58 13.54 0.40 -10.28
C GLY A 58 14.23 -0.87 -10.80
N LEU A 59 13.71 -1.47 -11.87
CA LEU A 59 14.34 -2.64 -12.48
C LEU A 59 15.57 -2.22 -13.31
N PRO A 60 16.58 -3.11 -13.42
CA PRO A 60 17.67 -2.93 -14.38
C PRO A 60 17.10 -2.72 -15.79
N LYS A 61 17.68 -1.77 -16.52
CA LYS A 61 17.25 -1.44 -17.88
C LYS A 61 17.42 -2.65 -18.80
N SER A 62 16.34 -3.09 -19.43
CA SER A 62 16.33 -4.13 -20.46
C SER A 62 15.63 -3.60 -21.69
N GLU A 63 16.35 -3.45 -22.82
CA GLU A 63 15.80 -2.89 -24.07
C GLU A 63 15.00 -1.58 -23.88
N ASP A 64 15.51 -0.68 -23.03
CA ASP A 64 14.87 0.58 -22.63
C ASP A 64 13.66 0.50 -21.68
N PHE A 65 13.24 -0.70 -21.30
CA PHE A 65 12.23 -0.90 -20.27
C PHE A 65 12.87 -0.92 -18.88
N THR A 66 12.25 -0.23 -17.93
CA THR A 66 12.76 -0.06 -16.56
C THR A 66 11.70 -0.39 -15.50
N LEU A 67 10.47 -0.66 -15.92
CA LEU A 67 9.38 -1.03 -15.02
C LEU A 67 8.38 -1.99 -15.69
N ILE A 68 7.58 -2.64 -14.87
CA ILE A 68 6.51 -3.55 -15.29
C ILE A 68 5.20 -3.04 -14.70
N PHE A 69 4.21 -2.81 -15.56
CA PHE A 69 2.83 -2.58 -15.17
C PHE A 69 2.13 -3.92 -14.97
N VAL A 70 1.60 -4.13 -13.78
CA VAL A 70 0.99 -5.39 -13.36
C VAL A 70 -0.50 -5.17 -13.17
N VAL A 71 -1.30 -6.06 -13.76
CA VAL A 71 -2.74 -6.10 -13.54
C VAL A 71 -3.15 -7.51 -13.17
N VAL A 72 -3.75 -7.68 -12.00
CA VAL A 72 -4.12 -9.00 -11.46
C VAL A 72 -5.62 -9.06 -11.24
N ASP A 73 -6.27 -10.11 -11.73
CA ASP A 73 -7.65 -10.43 -11.39
C ASP A 73 -7.76 -10.84 -9.91
N ARG A 74 -8.68 -10.21 -9.17
CA ARG A 74 -8.80 -10.45 -7.73
C ARG A 74 -9.27 -11.87 -7.41
N LEU A 75 -10.07 -12.49 -8.29
CA LEU A 75 -10.65 -13.82 -8.06
C LEU A 75 -9.68 -14.97 -8.41
N SER A 76 -9.30 -15.07 -9.68
CA SER A 76 -8.49 -16.15 -10.23
C SER A 76 -6.99 -16.00 -10.00
N LYS A 77 -6.53 -14.79 -9.62
CA LYS A 77 -5.11 -14.41 -9.54
C LYS A 77 -4.37 -14.46 -10.87
N TYR A 78 -5.07 -14.55 -12.00
CA TYR A 78 -4.46 -14.39 -13.30
C TYR A 78 -3.90 -12.96 -13.44
N ALA A 79 -2.70 -12.84 -14.00
CA ALA A 79 -1.98 -11.57 -14.07
C ALA A 79 -1.47 -11.25 -15.47
N HIS A 80 -1.56 -9.97 -15.85
CA HIS A 80 -0.85 -9.39 -16.98
C HIS A 80 0.39 -8.66 -16.49
N PHE A 81 1.51 -8.91 -17.15
CA PHE A 81 2.77 -8.20 -16.92
C PHE A 81 3.15 -7.47 -18.19
N VAL A 82 3.04 -6.15 -18.18
CA VAL A 82 3.28 -5.30 -19.35
C VAL A 82 4.51 -4.45 -19.13
N PRO A 83 5.58 -4.61 -19.95
CA PRO A 83 6.78 -3.80 -19.79
C PRO A 83 6.51 -2.35 -20.17
N LEU A 84 7.01 -1.41 -19.36
CA LEU A 84 6.91 0.03 -19.57
C LEU A 84 8.29 0.70 -19.52
N ARG A 85 8.40 1.84 -20.22
CA ARG A 85 9.60 2.68 -20.24
C ARG A 85 9.25 4.11 -19.84
N HIS A 86 10.20 4.80 -19.22
CA HIS A 86 10.05 6.24 -18.98
C HIS A 86 10.30 7.05 -20.27
N PRO A 87 9.65 8.23 -20.40
CA PRO A 87 8.58 8.73 -19.55
C PRO A 87 7.23 8.08 -19.91
N TYR A 88 6.42 7.77 -18.91
CA TYR A 88 5.01 7.41 -19.07
C TYR A 88 4.13 8.38 -18.28
N THR A 89 2.91 8.57 -18.75
CA THR A 89 1.87 9.37 -18.11
C THR A 89 0.68 8.48 -17.76
N ALA A 90 -0.22 8.97 -16.91
CA ALA A 90 -1.47 8.27 -16.60
C ALA A 90 -2.27 7.95 -17.88
N SER A 91 -2.25 8.83 -18.89
CA SER A 91 -2.91 8.58 -20.18
C SER A 91 -2.29 7.42 -20.96
N THR A 92 -0.96 7.31 -20.96
CA THR A 92 -0.26 6.18 -21.60
C THR A 92 -0.57 4.87 -20.89
N VAL A 93 -0.61 4.87 -19.56
CA VAL A 93 -1.00 3.71 -18.76
C VAL A 93 -2.44 3.31 -19.06
N ALA A 94 -3.38 4.26 -19.11
CA ALA A 94 -4.78 3.99 -19.44
C ALA A 94 -4.94 3.37 -20.84
N ALA A 95 -4.21 3.87 -21.84
CA ALA A 95 -4.21 3.31 -23.19
C ALA A 95 -3.70 1.86 -23.21
N ILE A 96 -2.64 1.57 -22.45
CA ILE A 96 -2.07 0.23 -22.34
C ILE A 96 -3.02 -0.70 -21.58
N PHE A 97 -3.63 -0.23 -20.50
CA PHE A 97 -4.66 -0.98 -19.79
C PHE A 97 -5.84 -1.36 -20.70
N MET A 98 -6.31 -0.41 -21.52
CA MET A 98 -7.35 -0.68 -22.50
C MET A 98 -6.92 -1.74 -23.52
N ARG A 99 -5.70 -1.64 -24.04
CA ARG A 99 -5.18 -2.51 -25.10
C ARG A 99 -4.87 -3.92 -24.62
N GLU A 100 -4.23 -4.05 -23.47
CA GLU A 100 -3.72 -5.33 -22.96
C GLU A 100 -4.72 -6.06 -22.06
N VAL A 101 -5.61 -5.33 -21.36
CA VAL A 101 -6.55 -5.94 -20.40
C VAL A 101 -7.99 -5.84 -20.88
N ILE A 102 -8.52 -4.62 -21.07
CA ILE A 102 -9.95 -4.43 -21.39
C ILE A 102 -10.32 -5.10 -22.71
N ARG A 103 -9.44 -5.02 -23.72
CA ARG A 103 -9.66 -5.69 -25.01
C ARG A 103 -9.91 -7.20 -24.88
N LEU A 104 -9.27 -7.85 -23.91
CA LEU A 104 -9.34 -9.31 -23.73
C LEU A 104 -10.44 -9.73 -22.77
N HIS A 105 -10.66 -8.96 -21.70
CA HIS A 105 -11.47 -9.38 -20.55
C HIS A 105 -12.71 -8.52 -20.31
N GLY A 106 -12.83 -7.40 -21.03
CA GLY A 106 -13.87 -6.40 -20.80
C GLY A 106 -13.48 -5.37 -19.72
N VAL A 107 -14.40 -4.45 -19.45
CA VAL A 107 -14.20 -3.39 -18.45
C VAL A 107 -14.51 -3.94 -17.06
N PRO A 108 -13.57 -3.89 -16.10
CA PRO A 108 -13.85 -4.31 -14.73
C PRO A 108 -14.83 -3.34 -14.06
N LYS A 109 -15.62 -3.86 -13.11
CA LYS A 109 -16.55 -3.06 -12.30
C LYS A 109 -15.80 -2.19 -11.29
N ALA A 110 -14.69 -2.69 -10.75
CA ALA A 110 -13.84 -1.94 -9.85
C ALA A 110 -12.35 -2.24 -10.07
N THR A 111 -11.53 -1.24 -9.75
CA THR A 111 -10.09 -1.33 -9.75
C THR A 111 -9.57 -0.94 -8.39
N VAL A 112 -8.78 -1.80 -7.77
CA VAL A 112 -8.09 -1.52 -6.51
C VAL A 112 -6.64 -1.20 -6.84
N THR A 113 -6.18 -0.01 -6.45
CA THR A 113 -4.79 0.41 -6.67
C THR A 113 -4.20 0.91 -5.37
N ASP A 114 -2.88 0.88 -5.25
CA ASP A 114 -2.23 1.74 -4.28
C ASP A 114 -2.41 3.21 -4.70
N ARG A 115 -2.36 4.14 -3.74
CA ARG A 115 -2.52 5.58 -4.02
C ARG A 115 -1.25 6.16 -4.65
N ASP A 116 -0.60 5.43 -5.57
CA ASP A 116 0.57 5.92 -6.27
C ASP A 116 0.17 7.08 -7.20
N LYS A 117 0.97 8.14 -7.18
CA LYS A 117 0.82 9.30 -8.06
C LYS A 117 0.85 8.91 -9.53
N LYS A 118 1.52 7.80 -9.86
CA LYS A 118 1.57 7.21 -11.21
C LYS A 118 0.18 6.88 -11.76
N ILE A 119 -0.78 6.59 -10.89
CA ILE A 119 -2.16 6.19 -11.25
C ILE A 119 -3.10 7.40 -11.22
N LEU A 120 -2.96 8.26 -10.21
CA LEU A 120 -3.91 9.36 -9.97
C LEU A 120 -3.78 10.51 -10.99
N GLY A 121 -2.63 10.63 -11.67
CA GLY A 121 -2.34 11.76 -12.56
C GLY A 121 -2.18 13.07 -11.76
N ASN A 122 -1.36 13.98 -12.26
CA ASN A 122 -1.37 15.38 -11.80
C ASN A 122 -2.32 16.19 -12.68
#